data_AF-A0A7S0QIM4-F1
#
_entry.id   AF-A0A7S0QIM4-F1
#
_cell.length_a   1.000
_cell.length_b   1.000
_cell.length_c   1.000
_cell.angle_alpha   90.00
_cell.angle_beta   90.00
_cell.angle_gamma   90.00
#
_symmetry.space_group_name_H-M   'P 1'
#
loop_
_entity.id
_entity.type
_entity.pdbx_description
1 polymer ?
#
loop_
_entity_poly.entity_id
_entity_poly.type
_entity_poly.pdbx_seq_one_letter_code
_entity_poly.pdbx_strand_id
1 'polypeptide(L)'
;HVCAFSVFGKRENWPGRLLLFMAQYKEQGNAKYKAGKYEEAADAYGKAIEAEPNEATYYGNRAAALLMLKKYDEAHDDCKKAIELDPSFVKGYVRGAKCLSQRGMLREARNMLASCLQIDSSCAEVIKEIEALDQVEKDLTQAQEYLNKNDYDRAGYFVDRLVSQCPDFSALYTMRADLLIGRKKYDDAASICWALLSKDRQNPDLLFLRAKALLYGGSTEQALKHYQEALRVD
;
A
#
# COMPACT_ATOMS: atom_id res chain seq x y z
N HIS A 1 30.81 45.94 -3.06
CA HIS A 1 30.88 46.27 -1.62
C HIS A 1 29.47 46.13 -1.05
N VAL A 2 29.04 44.97 -0.55
CA VAL A 2 29.45 44.20 0.66
C VAL A 2 28.74 44.71 1.93
N CYS A 3 28.27 43.73 2.73
CA CYS A 3 27.61 43.75 4.06
C CYS A 3 26.08 43.78 4.02
N ALA A 4 25.32 42.71 4.27
CA ALA A 4 25.41 41.57 5.21
C ALA A 4 25.02 41.86 6.68
N PHE A 5 24.30 40.88 7.24
CA PHE A 5 24.03 40.58 8.65
C PHE A 5 22.93 41.32 9.42
N SER A 6 21.83 40.57 9.61
CA SER A 6 21.16 40.24 10.88
C SER A 6 20.89 41.34 11.91
N VAL A 7 19.63 41.45 12.34
CA VAL A 7 19.32 41.43 13.79
C VAL A 7 17.98 40.72 14.01
N PHE A 8 18.07 39.63 14.79
CA PHE A 8 17.02 38.98 15.56
C PHE A 8 15.94 39.93 16.10
N GLY A 9 14.67 39.63 15.83
CA GLY A 9 13.52 40.40 16.36
C GLY A 9 12.36 39.51 16.79
N LYS A 10 12.50 38.89 17.97
CA LYS A 10 11.42 38.40 18.86
C LYS A 10 10.52 37.24 18.36
N ARG A 11 10.99 36.02 18.60
CA ARG A 11 10.16 34.82 18.86
C ARG A 11 9.59 34.88 20.28
N GLU A 12 8.66 35.77 20.60
CA GLU A 12 8.03 35.82 21.93
C GLU A 12 6.57 36.30 21.84
N ASN A 13 5.63 35.36 21.60
CA ASN A 13 4.21 35.34 22.04
C ASN A 13 3.25 34.62 21.07
N TRP A 14 3.23 33.28 21.09
CA TRP A 14 2.05 32.51 20.60
C TRP A 14 1.64 31.36 21.55
N PRO A 15 1.35 31.57 22.86
CA PRO A 15 1.63 30.51 23.83
C PRO A 15 0.47 29.62 24.32
N GLY A 16 -0.78 29.70 23.82
CA GLY A 16 -1.83 28.84 24.41
C GLY A 16 -3.04 28.51 23.55
N ARG A 17 -3.60 29.51 22.86
CA ARG A 17 -4.85 29.30 22.12
C ARG A 17 -4.64 28.47 20.85
N LEU A 18 -3.53 28.66 20.14
CA LEU A 18 -3.15 27.88 18.94
C LEU A 18 -2.78 26.42 19.27
N LEU A 19 -2.01 26.20 20.34
CA LEU A 19 -1.71 24.86 20.87
C LEU A 19 -3.00 24.08 21.24
N LEU A 20 -3.98 24.78 21.83
CA LEU A 20 -5.29 24.18 22.14
C LEU A 20 -6.01 23.72 20.87
N PHE A 21 -6.01 24.52 19.80
CA PHE A 21 -6.68 24.19 18.55
C PHE A 21 -6.02 22.99 17.84
N MET A 22 -4.69 22.92 17.80
CA MET A 22 -3.96 21.78 17.20
C MET A 22 -4.26 20.47 17.92
N ALA A 23 -4.14 20.48 19.25
CA ALA A 23 -4.47 19.32 20.08
C ALA A 23 -5.95 18.93 19.92
N GLN A 24 -6.85 19.90 19.80
CA GLN A 24 -8.26 19.66 19.54
C GLN A 24 -8.50 19.01 18.17
N TYR A 25 -7.82 19.46 17.11
CA TYR A 25 -7.92 18.83 15.79
C TYR A 25 -7.38 17.39 15.80
N LYS A 26 -6.28 17.13 16.50
CA LYS A 26 -5.76 15.78 16.72
C LYS A 26 -6.79 14.90 17.44
N GLU A 27 -7.38 15.36 18.54
CA GLU A 27 -8.36 14.58 19.28
C GLU A 27 -9.66 14.36 18.49
N GLN A 28 -10.11 15.35 17.71
CA GLN A 28 -11.21 15.18 16.77
C GLN A 28 -10.89 14.12 15.72
N GLY A 29 -9.68 14.15 15.15
CA GLY A 29 -9.19 13.13 14.22
C GLY A 29 -9.18 11.74 14.86
N ASN A 30 -8.68 11.62 16.10
CA ASN A 30 -8.67 10.37 16.86
C ASN A 30 -10.09 9.83 17.09
N ALA A 31 -11.02 10.70 17.47
CA ALA A 31 -12.41 10.33 17.70
C ALA A 31 -13.09 9.83 16.41
N LYS A 32 -12.88 10.55 15.30
CA LYS A 32 -13.42 10.18 13.98
C LYS A 32 -12.79 8.88 13.47
N TYR A 33 -11.49 8.69 13.67
CA TYR A 33 -10.79 7.46 13.34
C TYR A 33 -11.37 6.26 14.10
N LYS A 34 -11.59 6.40 15.41
CA LYS A 34 -12.24 5.36 16.24
C LYS A 34 -13.67 5.08 15.81
N ALA A 35 -14.37 6.08 15.27
CA ALA A 35 -15.72 5.95 14.71
C ALA A 35 -15.74 5.37 13.28
N GLY A 36 -14.60 5.01 12.69
CA GLY A 36 -14.51 4.50 11.31
C GLY A 36 -14.68 5.56 10.23
N LYS A 37 -14.74 6.85 10.60
CA LYS A 37 -14.89 7.99 9.69
C LYS A 37 -13.51 8.45 9.22
N TYR A 38 -12.85 7.64 8.40
CA TYR A 38 -11.45 7.84 8.05
C TYR A 38 -11.19 9.08 7.19
N GLU A 39 -12.08 9.43 6.25
CA GLU A 39 -11.96 10.66 5.46
C GLU A 39 -11.99 11.89 6.37
N GLU A 40 -13.02 11.99 7.21
CA GLU A 40 -13.15 13.10 8.15
C GLU A 40 -12.00 13.15 9.18
N ALA A 41 -11.41 12.00 9.52
CA ALA A 41 -10.25 11.92 10.39
C ALA A 41 -8.99 12.46 9.68
N ALA A 42 -8.78 12.09 8.41
CA ALA A 42 -7.69 12.60 7.60
C ALA A 42 -7.77 14.12 7.45
N ASP A 43 -8.96 14.68 7.24
CA ASP A 43 -9.20 16.13 7.19
C ASP A 43 -8.85 16.82 8.51
N ALA A 44 -9.22 16.23 9.65
CA ALA A 44 -8.92 16.78 10.96
C ALA A 44 -7.41 16.78 11.23
N TYR A 45 -6.70 15.70 10.88
CA TYR A 45 -5.24 15.69 10.96
C TYR A 45 -4.59 16.65 9.97
N GLY A 46 -5.16 16.83 8.78
CA GLY A 46 -4.72 17.84 7.81
C GLY A 46 -4.75 19.25 8.40
N LYS A 47 -5.83 19.62 9.10
CA LYS A 47 -5.91 20.90 9.83
C LYS A 47 -4.88 21.02 10.95
N ALA A 48 -4.57 19.92 11.64
CA ALA A 48 -3.50 19.91 12.64
C ALA A 48 -2.11 20.15 11.99
N ILE A 49 -1.85 19.55 10.82
CA ILE A 49 -0.61 19.73 10.04
C ILE A 49 -0.48 21.16 9.52
N GLU A 50 -1.55 21.76 9.00
CA GLU A 50 -1.53 23.16 8.53
C GLU A 50 -1.17 24.13 9.66
N ALA A 51 -1.65 23.85 10.86
CA ALA A 51 -1.34 24.65 12.03
C ALA A 51 0.10 24.40 12.53
N GLU A 52 0.55 23.14 12.56
CA GLU A 52 1.88 22.75 13.02
C GLU A 52 2.50 21.67 12.09
N PRO A 53 3.27 22.11 11.08
CA PRO A 53 3.78 21.23 10.04
C PRO A 53 5.00 20.40 10.46
N ASN A 54 5.53 20.61 11.67
CA ASN A 54 6.76 19.96 12.16
C ASN A 54 6.50 18.86 13.20
N GLU A 55 5.24 18.48 13.43
CA GLU A 55 4.88 17.44 14.39
C GLU A 55 4.65 16.09 13.68
N ALA A 56 5.59 15.15 13.88
CA ALA A 56 5.57 13.84 13.24
C ALA A 56 4.29 13.04 13.51
N THR A 57 3.71 13.19 14.71
CA THR A 57 2.50 12.47 15.13
C THR A 57 1.31 12.74 14.22
N TYR A 58 1.14 13.98 13.73
CA TYR A 58 -0.02 14.31 12.89
C TYR A 58 0.06 13.64 11.52
N TYR A 59 1.23 13.65 10.88
CA TYR A 59 1.47 12.92 9.63
C TYR A 59 1.29 11.41 9.85
N GLY A 60 1.84 10.86 10.93
CA GLY A 60 1.66 9.46 11.27
C GLY A 60 0.19 9.06 11.44
N ASN A 61 -0.62 9.90 12.08
CA ASN A 61 -2.04 9.63 12.29
C ASN A 61 -2.87 9.83 11.01
N ARG A 62 -2.53 10.82 10.18
CA ARG A 62 -3.14 10.98 8.85
C ARG A 62 -2.82 9.80 7.94
N ALA A 63 -1.58 9.33 7.93
CA ALA A 63 -1.17 8.12 7.23
C ALA A 63 -1.99 6.88 7.66
N ALA A 64 -2.28 6.75 8.95
CA ALA A 64 -3.13 5.65 9.43
C ALA A 64 -4.56 5.73 8.85
N ALA A 65 -5.16 6.93 8.82
CA ALA A 65 -6.47 7.13 8.21
C ALA A 65 -6.47 6.86 6.70
N LEU A 66 -5.45 7.35 6.00
CA LEU A 66 -5.27 7.15 4.55
C LEU A 66 -5.05 5.67 4.19
N LEU A 67 -4.36 4.91 5.05
CA LEU A 67 -4.17 3.46 4.89
C LEU A 67 -5.52 2.72 4.94
N MET A 68 -6.41 3.11 5.86
CA MET A 68 -7.77 2.56 5.93
C MET A 68 -8.63 2.92 4.71
N LEU A 69 -8.34 4.07 4.08
CA LEU A 69 -8.96 4.50 2.82
C LEU A 69 -8.29 3.89 1.57
N LYS A 70 -7.28 3.03 1.75
CA LYS A 70 -6.47 2.44 0.66
C LYS A 70 -5.75 3.48 -0.22
N LYS A 71 -5.54 4.68 0.30
CA LYS A 71 -4.76 5.76 -0.33
C LYS A 71 -3.27 5.58 -0.03
N TYR A 72 -2.69 4.50 -0.52
CA TYR A 72 -1.36 4.05 -0.11
C TYR A 72 -0.24 5.03 -0.45
N ASP A 73 -0.35 5.76 -1.56
CA ASP A 73 0.65 6.73 -1.99
C ASP A 73 0.68 7.94 -1.04
N GLU A 74 -0.48 8.56 -0.82
CA GLU A 74 -0.64 9.68 0.12
C GLU A 74 -0.20 9.26 1.54
N ALA A 75 -0.59 8.05 1.97
CA ALA A 75 -0.21 7.52 3.28
C ALA A 75 1.30 7.29 3.42
N HIS A 76 1.95 6.82 2.35
CA HIS A 76 3.39 6.55 2.32
C HIS A 76 4.20 7.85 2.35
N ASP A 77 3.75 8.89 1.64
CA ASP A 77 4.38 10.21 1.69
C ASP A 77 4.26 10.84 3.08
N ASP A 78 3.11 10.70 3.75
CA ASP A 78 2.96 11.10 5.15
C ASP A 78 3.87 10.30 6.09
N CYS A 79 4.04 9.00 5.87
CA CYS A 79 4.95 8.19 6.67
C CYS A 79 6.40 8.65 6.51
N LYS A 80 6.84 8.89 5.28
CA LYS A 80 8.17 9.47 5.02
C LYS A 80 8.33 10.81 5.73
N LYS A 81 7.31 11.67 5.66
CA LYS A 81 7.39 12.97 6.32
C LYS A 81 7.47 12.85 7.84
N ALA A 82 6.72 11.94 8.43
CA ALA A 82 6.80 11.65 9.86
C ALA A 82 8.21 11.15 10.27
N ILE A 83 8.81 10.27 9.46
CA ILE A 83 10.17 9.74 9.69
C ILE A 83 11.23 10.82 9.52
N GLU A 84 11.09 11.72 8.55
CA GLU A 84 12.00 12.86 8.37
C GLU A 84 11.97 13.81 9.57
N LEU A 85 10.79 14.04 10.15
CA LEU A 85 10.60 14.91 11.31
C LEU A 85 11.09 14.25 12.61
N ASP A 86 10.81 12.97 12.77
CA ASP A 86 11.24 12.16 13.91
C ASP A 86 11.68 10.75 13.43
N PRO A 87 12.99 10.52 13.26
CA PRO A 87 13.52 9.21 12.89
C PRO A 87 13.27 8.11 13.93
N SER A 88 12.92 8.46 15.18
CA SER A 88 12.55 7.47 16.20
C SER A 88 11.07 7.08 16.16
N PHE A 89 10.29 7.67 15.25
CA PHE A 89 8.86 7.42 15.11
C PHE A 89 8.57 6.07 14.43
N VAL A 90 8.71 4.99 15.20
CA VAL A 90 8.50 3.58 14.78
C VAL A 90 7.21 3.36 13.98
N LYS A 91 6.11 4.00 14.41
CA LYS A 91 4.80 3.86 13.74
C LYS A 91 4.82 4.34 12.29
N GLY A 92 5.67 5.32 11.95
CA GLY A 92 5.86 5.79 10.58
C GLY A 92 6.44 4.69 9.69
N TYR A 93 7.49 4.00 10.17
CA TYR A 93 8.11 2.89 9.45
C TYR A 93 7.15 1.72 9.25
N VAL A 94 6.45 1.31 10.32
CA VAL A 94 5.49 0.18 10.27
C VAL A 94 4.34 0.47 9.29
N ARG A 95 3.77 1.68 9.34
CA ARG A 95 2.66 2.06 8.45
C ARG A 95 3.13 2.23 7.01
N GLY A 96 4.30 2.84 6.79
CA GLY A 96 4.89 2.98 5.46
C GLY A 96 5.19 1.62 4.83
N ALA A 97 5.75 0.68 5.59
CA ALA A 97 5.97 -0.69 5.14
C ALA A 97 4.67 -1.42 4.81
N LYS A 98 3.60 -1.22 5.58
CA LYS A 98 2.27 -1.75 5.24
C LYS A 98 1.73 -1.18 3.94
N CYS A 99 1.85 0.13 3.70
CA CYS A 99 1.45 0.73 2.41
C CYS A 99 2.21 0.11 1.24
N LEU A 100 3.53 -0.03 1.38
CA LEU A 100 4.39 -0.64 0.35
C LEU A 100 4.03 -2.12 0.13
N SER A 101 3.75 -2.87 1.19
CA SER A 101 3.34 -4.27 1.12
C SER A 101 2.01 -4.45 0.37
N GLN A 102 1.02 -3.60 0.63
CA GLN A 102 -0.25 -3.62 -0.11
C GLN A 102 -0.07 -3.31 -1.61
N ARG A 103 0.98 -2.56 -1.96
CA ARG A 103 1.34 -2.27 -3.36
C ARG A 103 2.25 -3.34 -3.98
N GLY A 104 2.67 -4.36 -3.24
CA GLY A 104 3.61 -5.39 -3.71
C GLY A 104 5.08 -4.97 -3.68
N MET A 105 5.41 -3.81 -3.12
CA MET A 105 6.77 -3.25 -3.04
C MET A 105 7.52 -3.82 -1.83
N LEU A 106 7.58 -5.14 -1.71
CA LEU A 106 8.07 -5.87 -0.52
C LEU A 106 9.52 -5.53 -0.15
N ARG A 107 10.38 -5.38 -1.17
CA ARG A 107 11.78 -5.00 -0.95
C ARG A 107 11.93 -3.62 -0.32
N GLU A 108 11.14 -2.65 -0.80
CA GLU A 108 11.16 -1.29 -0.23
C GLU A 108 10.59 -1.27 1.19
N ALA A 109 9.52 -2.05 1.43
CA ALA A 109 8.96 -2.22 2.77
C ALA A 109 10.02 -2.77 3.75
N ARG A 110 10.76 -3.81 3.35
CA ARG A 110 11.85 -4.39 4.16
C ARG A 110 12.97 -3.38 4.40
N ASN A 111 13.40 -2.64 3.38
CA ASN A 111 14.45 -1.63 3.54
C ASN A 111 14.04 -0.53 4.54
N MET A 112 12.79 -0.08 4.47
CA MET A 112 12.24 0.89 5.41
C MET A 112 12.27 0.34 6.84
N LEU A 113 11.78 -0.87 7.09
CA LEU A 113 11.82 -1.50 8.41
C LEU A 113 13.26 -1.73 8.92
N ALA A 114 14.17 -2.16 8.03
CA ALA A 114 15.57 -2.35 8.36
C ALA A 114 16.24 -1.05 8.82
N SER A 115 15.90 0.09 8.20
CA SER A 115 16.40 1.40 8.65
C SER A 115 15.90 1.78 10.04
N CYS A 116 14.69 1.36 10.43
CA CYS A 116 14.20 1.53 11.80
C CYS A 116 15.01 0.68 12.81
N LEU A 117 15.39 -0.55 12.45
CA LEU A 117 16.21 -1.42 13.31
C LEU A 117 17.66 -0.94 13.48
N GLN A 118 18.16 -0.10 12.57
CA GLN A 118 19.45 0.58 12.77
C GLN A 118 19.39 1.63 13.89
N ILE A 119 18.21 2.19 14.15
CA ILE A 119 17.97 3.19 15.20
C ILE A 119 17.62 2.50 16.53
N ASP A 120 16.66 1.57 16.50
CA ASP A 120 16.30 0.71 17.63
C ASP A 120 16.28 -0.75 17.19
N SER A 121 17.38 -1.46 17.46
CA SER A 121 17.56 -2.86 17.12
C SER A 121 16.64 -3.83 17.87
N SER A 122 16.00 -3.37 18.96
CA SER A 122 15.16 -4.20 19.83
C SER A 122 13.66 -3.99 19.60
N CYS A 123 13.28 -3.24 18.55
CA CYS A 123 11.91 -2.90 18.27
C CYS A 123 11.07 -4.14 17.87
N ALA A 124 10.39 -4.75 18.85
CA ALA A 124 9.59 -5.95 18.67
C ALA A 124 8.43 -5.77 17.66
N GLU A 125 7.89 -4.56 17.53
CA GLU A 125 6.84 -4.26 16.53
C GLU A 125 7.40 -4.39 15.10
N VAL A 126 8.59 -3.84 14.85
CA VAL A 126 9.24 -3.90 13.54
C VAL A 126 9.70 -5.31 13.20
N ILE A 127 10.26 -6.04 14.16
CA ILE A 127 10.68 -7.44 13.96
C ILE A 127 9.49 -8.30 13.50
N LYS A 128 8.34 -8.18 14.16
CA LYS A 128 7.11 -8.91 13.76
C LYS A 128 6.66 -8.59 12.34
N GLU A 129 6.79 -7.32 11.93
CA GLU A 129 6.41 -6.91 10.57
C GLU A 129 7.39 -7.42 9.51
N ILE A 130 8.69 -7.51 9.83
CA ILE A 130 9.68 -8.17 8.95
C ILE A 130 9.37 -9.66 8.81
N GLU A 131 9.10 -10.35 9.92
CA GLU A 131 8.71 -11.78 9.89
C GLU A 131 7.44 -12.00 9.05
N ALA A 132 6.46 -11.09 9.14
CA ALA A 132 5.27 -11.14 8.31
C ALA A 132 5.59 -10.96 6.82
N LEU A 133 6.49 -10.03 6.47
CA LEU A 133 6.96 -9.86 5.09
C LEU A 133 7.74 -11.07 4.56
N ASP A 134 8.59 -11.68 5.39
CA ASP A 134 9.31 -12.90 5.04
C ASP A 134 8.33 -14.05 4.76
N GLN A 135 7.26 -14.14 5.54
CA GLN A 135 6.20 -15.12 5.31
C GLN A 135 5.45 -14.86 3.99
N VAL A 136 5.16 -13.60 3.64
CA VAL A 136 4.56 -13.22 2.34
C VAL A 136 5.47 -13.64 1.19
N GLU A 137 6.78 -13.37 1.27
CA GLU A 137 7.71 -13.76 0.21
C GLU A 137 7.85 -15.28 0.06
N LYS A 138 7.89 -15.99 1.19
CA LYS A 138 7.86 -17.46 1.19
C LYS A 138 6.58 -18.00 0.53
N ASP A 139 5.45 -17.37 0.79
CA ASP A 139 4.17 -17.78 0.22
C ASP A 139 4.10 -17.51 -1.27
N LEU A 140 4.64 -16.37 -1.73
CA LEU A 140 4.76 -16.05 -3.15
C LEU A 140 5.62 -17.08 -3.90
N THR A 141 6.78 -17.42 -3.34
CA THR A 141 7.68 -18.42 -3.95
C THR A 141 7.03 -19.80 -4.00
N GLN A 142 6.36 -20.23 -2.93
CA GLN A 142 5.63 -21.49 -2.91
C GLN A 142 4.45 -21.50 -3.89
N ALA A 143 3.65 -20.42 -3.95
CA ALA A 143 2.54 -20.31 -4.89
C ALA A 143 3.04 -20.46 -6.34
N GLN A 144 4.13 -19.77 -6.70
CA GLN A 144 4.73 -19.87 -8.03
C GLN A 144 5.27 -21.28 -8.33
N GLU A 145 5.91 -21.92 -7.36
CA GLU A 145 6.44 -23.28 -7.52
C GLU A 145 5.31 -24.30 -7.80
N TYR A 146 4.21 -24.23 -7.05
CA TYR A 146 3.06 -25.11 -7.28
C TYR A 146 2.34 -24.82 -8.59
N LEU A 147 2.27 -23.55 -9.02
CA LEU A 147 1.76 -23.20 -10.35
C LEU A 147 2.61 -23.81 -11.46
N ASN A 148 3.94 -23.74 -11.36
CA ASN A 148 4.84 -24.35 -12.34
C ASN A 148 4.70 -25.87 -12.40
N LYS A 149 4.33 -26.51 -11.28
CA LYS A 149 4.04 -27.94 -11.18
C LYS A 149 2.61 -28.30 -11.63
N ASN A 150 1.78 -27.31 -11.98
CA ASN A 150 0.36 -27.44 -12.26
C ASN A 150 -0.47 -28.01 -11.08
N ASP A 151 0.03 -27.88 -9.84
CA ASP A 151 -0.69 -28.25 -8.62
C ASP A 151 -1.54 -27.06 -8.16
N TYR A 152 -2.66 -26.86 -8.87
CA TYR A 152 -3.50 -25.70 -8.67
C TYR A 152 -4.19 -25.70 -7.30
N ASP A 153 -4.38 -26.84 -6.66
CA ASP A 153 -5.02 -26.92 -5.35
C ASP A 153 -4.14 -26.32 -4.26
N ARG A 154 -2.87 -26.77 -4.20
CA ARG A 154 -1.90 -26.19 -3.26
C ARG A 154 -1.57 -24.75 -3.59
N ALA A 155 -1.38 -24.42 -4.88
CA ALA A 155 -1.16 -23.03 -5.29
C ALA A 155 -2.30 -22.11 -4.81
N GLY A 156 -3.55 -22.58 -4.88
CA GLY A 156 -4.72 -21.80 -4.48
C GLY A 156 -4.73 -21.47 -3.00
N TYR A 157 -4.31 -22.42 -2.15
CA TYR A 157 -4.18 -22.19 -0.72
C TYR A 157 -3.21 -21.03 -0.42
N PHE A 158 -2.03 -21.01 -1.06
CA PHE A 158 -1.06 -19.93 -0.86
C PHE A 158 -1.57 -18.59 -1.42
N VAL A 159 -2.18 -18.59 -2.61
CA VAL A 159 -2.77 -17.39 -3.21
C VAL A 159 -3.88 -16.80 -2.33
N ASP A 160 -4.79 -17.63 -1.82
CA ASP A 160 -5.88 -17.15 -0.95
C ASP A 160 -5.33 -16.58 0.36
N ARG A 161 -4.29 -17.20 0.93
CA ARG A 161 -3.60 -16.66 2.11
C ARG A 161 -2.93 -15.31 1.81
N LEU A 162 -2.24 -15.19 0.68
CA LEU A 162 -1.62 -13.93 0.24
C LEU A 162 -2.65 -12.82 0.03
N VAL A 163 -3.77 -13.12 -0.62
CA VAL A 163 -4.86 -12.15 -0.84
C VAL A 163 -5.48 -11.71 0.48
N SER A 164 -5.54 -12.59 1.49
CA SER A 164 -6.04 -12.19 2.81
C SER A 164 -5.11 -11.21 3.55
N GLN A 165 -3.80 -11.29 3.31
CA GLN A 165 -2.80 -10.41 3.91
C GLN A 165 -2.65 -9.09 3.13
N CYS A 166 -2.57 -9.19 1.80
CA CYS A 166 -2.35 -8.07 0.88
C CYS A 166 -3.44 -8.01 -0.20
N PRO A 167 -4.68 -7.64 0.15
CA PRO A 167 -5.81 -7.66 -0.78
C PRO A 167 -5.68 -6.68 -1.95
N ASP A 168 -4.83 -5.66 -1.86
CA ASP A 168 -4.68 -4.66 -2.92
C ASP A 168 -3.44 -4.88 -3.79
N PHE A 169 -2.69 -5.96 -3.56
CA PHE A 169 -1.55 -6.33 -4.39
C PHE A 169 -2.01 -6.95 -5.72
N SER A 170 -1.94 -6.17 -6.79
CA SER A 170 -2.47 -6.53 -8.13
C SER A 170 -1.90 -7.84 -8.69
N ALA A 171 -0.61 -8.12 -8.49
CA ALA A 171 0.03 -9.33 -9.01
C ALA A 171 -0.50 -10.63 -8.38
N LEU A 172 -1.13 -10.56 -7.19
CA LEU A 172 -1.80 -11.74 -6.64
C LEU A 172 -3.02 -12.15 -7.46
N TYR A 173 -3.69 -11.18 -8.09
CA TYR A 173 -4.87 -11.45 -8.89
C TYR A 173 -4.52 -11.92 -10.31
N THR A 174 -3.36 -11.54 -10.85
CA THR A 174 -2.84 -12.17 -12.08
C THR A 174 -2.52 -13.63 -11.83
N MET A 175 -1.85 -13.94 -10.71
CA MET A 175 -1.57 -15.30 -10.27
C MET A 175 -2.86 -16.10 -10.04
N ARG A 176 -3.87 -15.48 -9.42
CA ARG A 176 -5.20 -16.09 -9.23
C ARG A 176 -5.92 -16.36 -10.55
N ALA A 177 -5.79 -15.48 -11.55
CA ALA A 177 -6.39 -15.68 -12.86
C ALA A 177 -5.74 -16.89 -13.58
N ASP A 178 -4.42 -17.02 -13.57
CA ASP A 178 -3.74 -18.18 -14.18
C ASP A 178 -4.11 -19.50 -13.47
N LEU A 179 -4.19 -19.47 -12.14
CA LEU A 179 -4.69 -20.58 -11.34
C LEU A 179 -6.12 -21.02 -11.74
N LEU A 180 -7.03 -20.08 -11.92
CA LEU A 180 -8.41 -20.37 -12.32
C LEU A 180 -8.49 -20.94 -13.74
N ILE A 181 -7.65 -20.44 -14.67
CA ILE A 181 -7.51 -21.01 -16.01
C ILE A 181 -7.03 -22.46 -15.92
N GLY A 182 -6.03 -22.74 -15.09
CA GLY A 182 -5.55 -24.11 -14.82
C GLY A 182 -6.62 -25.05 -14.28
N ARG A 183 -7.49 -24.53 -13.40
CA ARG A 183 -8.67 -25.25 -12.86
C ARG A 183 -9.87 -25.31 -13.81
N LYS A 184 -9.73 -24.79 -15.03
CA LYS A 184 -10.79 -24.71 -16.05
C LYS A 184 -12.00 -23.85 -15.65
N LYS A 185 -11.81 -22.91 -14.74
CA LYS A 185 -12.82 -21.92 -14.31
C LYS A 185 -12.63 -20.62 -15.09
N TYR A 186 -12.93 -20.68 -16.39
CA TYR A 186 -12.59 -19.62 -17.34
C TYR A 186 -13.39 -18.34 -17.13
N ASP A 187 -14.69 -18.44 -16.80
CA ASP A 187 -15.55 -17.28 -16.58
C ASP A 187 -15.10 -16.46 -15.37
N ASP A 188 -14.74 -17.15 -14.27
CA ASP A 188 -14.18 -16.53 -13.06
C ASP A 188 -12.86 -15.81 -13.39
N ALA A 189 -11.96 -16.45 -14.14
CA ALA A 189 -10.69 -15.87 -14.54
C ALA A 189 -10.88 -14.62 -15.42
N ALA A 190 -11.78 -14.68 -16.40
CA ALA A 190 -12.09 -13.55 -17.27
C ALA A 190 -12.69 -12.37 -16.50
N SER A 191 -13.52 -12.65 -15.49
CA SER A 191 -14.13 -11.65 -14.61
C SER A 191 -13.09 -10.92 -13.75
N ILE A 192 -12.13 -11.66 -13.18
CA ILE A 192 -11.01 -11.05 -12.43
C ILE A 192 -10.18 -10.16 -13.35
N CYS A 193 -9.82 -10.65 -14.55
CA CYS A 193 -9.02 -9.85 -15.49
C CYS A 193 -9.76 -8.57 -15.91
N TRP A 194 -11.09 -8.63 -16.12
CA TRP A 194 -11.89 -7.44 -16.42
C TRP A 194 -11.85 -6.41 -15.28
N ALA A 195 -12.00 -6.87 -14.03
CA ALA A 195 -11.95 -5.99 -12.88
C ALA A 195 -10.58 -5.28 -12.77
N LEU A 196 -9.48 -5.96 -13.08
CA LEU A 196 -8.14 -5.37 -13.09
C LEU A 196 -7.91 -4.42 -14.27
N LEU A 197 -8.34 -4.81 -15.48
CA LEU A 197 -8.26 -3.97 -16.68
C LEU A 197 -9.08 -2.67 -16.56
N SER A 198 -10.10 -2.66 -15.71
CA SER A 198 -10.83 -1.41 -15.41
C SER A 198 -9.93 -0.33 -14.77
N LYS A 199 -8.89 -0.75 -14.03
CA LYS A 199 -7.89 0.12 -13.40
C LYS A 199 -6.68 0.36 -14.29
N ASP A 200 -6.24 -0.66 -15.01
CA ASP A 200 -5.09 -0.61 -15.92
C ASP A 200 -5.47 -1.21 -17.28
N ARG A 201 -6.02 -0.36 -18.16
CA ARG A 201 -6.64 -0.78 -19.44
C ARG A 201 -5.64 -1.34 -20.44
N GLN A 202 -4.36 -1.04 -20.29
CA GLN A 202 -3.32 -1.31 -21.28
C GLN A 202 -2.34 -2.38 -20.80
N ASN A 203 -2.62 -3.07 -19.70
CA ASN A 203 -1.73 -4.10 -19.18
C ASN A 203 -1.67 -5.33 -20.13
N PRO A 204 -0.53 -5.61 -20.78
CA PRO A 204 -0.43 -6.69 -21.77
C PRO A 204 -0.65 -8.07 -21.14
N ASP A 205 -0.14 -8.30 -19.92
CA ASP A 205 -0.31 -9.56 -19.20
C ASP A 205 -1.79 -9.86 -18.89
N LEU A 206 -2.54 -8.84 -18.46
CA LEU A 206 -3.96 -8.99 -18.17
C LEU A 206 -4.80 -9.20 -19.43
N LEU A 207 -4.47 -8.51 -20.52
CA LEU A 207 -5.10 -8.72 -21.82
C LEU A 207 -4.84 -10.14 -22.32
N PHE A 208 -3.60 -10.62 -22.18
CA PHE A 208 -3.21 -11.99 -22.53
C PHE A 208 -3.96 -13.04 -21.69
N LEU A 209 -4.00 -12.88 -20.37
CA LEU A 209 -4.70 -13.81 -19.47
C LEU A 209 -6.22 -13.82 -19.74
N ARG A 210 -6.82 -12.66 -19.98
CA ARG A 210 -8.24 -12.56 -20.36
C ARG A 210 -8.52 -13.25 -21.70
N ALA A 211 -7.68 -13.00 -22.70
CA ALA A 211 -7.82 -13.64 -24.02
C ALA A 211 -7.68 -15.16 -23.91
N LYS A 212 -6.71 -15.65 -23.13
CA LYS A 212 -6.50 -17.08 -22.82
C LYS A 212 -7.74 -17.70 -22.17
N ALA A 213 -8.32 -17.03 -21.17
CA ALA A 213 -9.55 -17.49 -20.51
C ALA A 213 -10.73 -17.57 -21.50
N LEU A 214 -10.97 -16.52 -22.29
CA LEU A 214 -12.06 -16.49 -23.27
C LEU A 214 -11.89 -17.54 -24.38
N LEU A 215 -10.65 -17.77 -24.83
CA LEU A 215 -10.35 -18.79 -25.83
C LEU A 215 -10.71 -20.19 -25.31
N TYR A 216 -10.27 -20.55 -24.11
CA TYR A 216 -10.60 -21.85 -23.52
C TYR A 216 -12.08 -21.97 -23.10
N GLY A 217 -12.75 -20.85 -22.81
CA GLY A 217 -14.20 -20.78 -22.60
C GLY A 217 -15.04 -20.87 -23.89
N GLY A 218 -14.43 -20.95 -25.07
CA GLY A 218 -15.12 -21.09 -26.35
C GLY A 218 -15.55 -19.77 -27.02
N SER A 219 -15.19 -18.62 -26.46
CA SER A 219 -15.48 -17.29 -27.02
C SER A 219 -14.34 -16.78 -27.91
N THR A 220 -14.09 -17.47 -29.02
CA THR A 220 -12.94 -17.27 -29.91
C THR A 220 -12.85 -15.87 -30.54
N GLU A 221 -13.97 -15.30 -30.98
CA GLU A 221 -13.99 -13.96 -31.60
C GLU A 221 -13.58 -12.84 -30.64
N GLN A 222 -13.99 -12.95 -29.37
CA GLN A 222 -13.63 -11.96 -28.34
C GLN A 222 -12.17 -12.14 -27.91
N ALA A 223 -11.69 -13.38 -27.83
CA ALA A 223 -10.29 -13.67 -27.51
C ALA A 223 -9.32 -13.07 -28.53
N LEU A 224 -9.63 -13.18 -29.83
CA LEU A 224 -8.78 -12.64 -30.91
C LEU A 224 -8.61 -11.12 -30.82
N LYS A 225 -9.66 -10.38 -30.48
CA LYS A 225 -9.57 -8.92 -30.29
C LYS A 225 -8.61 -8.56 -29.15
N HIS A 226 -8.74 -9.23 -28.01
CA HIS A 226 -7.87 -8.98 -26.86
C HIS A 226 -6.42 -9.42 -27.08
N TYR A 227 -6.15 -10.49 -27.83
CA TYR A 227 -4.79 -10.85 -28.23
C TYR A 227 -4.16 -9.80 -29.14
N GLN A 228 -4.92 -9.28 -30.11
CA GLN A 228 -4.45 -8.20 -30.98
C GLN A 228 -4.18 -6.91 -30.21
N GLU A 229 -4.99 -6.61 -29.19
CA GLU A 229 -4.75 -5.48 -28.29
C GLU A 229 -3.49 -5.68 -27.46
N ALA A 230 -3.26 -6.87 -26.89
CA ALA A 230 -2.05 -7.17 -26.11
C ALA A 230 -0.78 -6.96 -26.95
N LEU A 231 -0.75 -7.51 -28.18
CA LEU A 231 0.39 -7.38 -29.11
C LEU A 231 0.65 -5.96 -29.61
N ARG A 232 -0.31 -5.03 -29.46
CA ARG A 232 -0.11 -3.62 -29.83
C ARG A 232 0.54 -2.81 -28.70
N VAL A 233 0.45 -3.32 -27.47
CA VAL A 233 0.91 -2.61 -26.27
C VAL A 233 2.25 -3.17 -25.76
N ASP A 234 2.58 -4.42 -26.10
CA ASP A 234 3.91 -5.03 -25.96
C ASP A 234 4.91 -4.48 -26.99
#